data_AF-A0A2A4NSW3-F1
#
_entry.id   AF-A0A2A4NSW3-F1
#
_cell.length_a   1.000
_cell.length_b   1.000
_cell.length_c   1.000
_cell.angle_alpha   90.00
_cell.angle_beta   90.00
_cell.angle_gamma   90.00
#
_symmetry.space_group_name_H-M   'P 1'
#
loop_
_entity.id
_entity.type
_entity.pdbx_description
1 polymer ?
#
loop_
_entity_poly.entity_id
_entity_poly.type
_entity_poly.pdbx_seq_one_letter_code
_entity_poly.pdbx_strand_id
1 'polypeptide(L)' 'MKGELGGWWSRRIDRVHRLVYRVRDGALDVAQCRYHY' A
#
# COMPACT_ATOMS: atom_id res chain seq x y z
N MET A 1 -16.92 -7.71 14.52
CA MET A 1 -16.06 -6.52 14.31
C MET A 1 -14.68 -7.00 13.90
N LYS A 2 -14.51 -7.43 12.63
CA LYS A 2 -13.24 -7.95 12.12
C LYS A 2 -12.42 -6.79 11.54
N GLY A 3 -11.53 -6.27 12.38
CA GLY A 3 -10.22 -5.76 12.02
C GLY A 3 -10.15 -4.62 11.02
N GLU A 4 -10.02 -3.39 11.53
CA GLU A 4 -9.60 -2.19 10.78
C GLU A 4 -8.20 -2.30 10.10
N LEU A 5 -7.54 -3.46 10.20
CA LEU A 5 -6.21 -3.74 9.68
C LEU A 5 -6.23 -4.64 8.42
N GLY A 6 -7.38 -5.14 7.98
CA GLY A 6 -7.50 -5.94 6.75
C GLY A 6 -7.66 -5.06 5.50
N GLY A 7 -6.70 -5.08 4.58
CA GLY A 7 -6.83 -4.40 3.28
C GLY A 7 -5.55 -3.75 2.74
N TRP A 8 -4.45 -3.81 3.49
CA TRP A 8 -3.16 -3.34 2.99
C TRP A 8 -2.53 -4.39 2.09
N TRP A 9 -2.17 -3.97 0.87
CA TRP A 9 -1.44 -4.75 -0.10
C TRP A 9 -0.05 -4.18 -0.28
N SER A 10 0.94 -5.06 -0.40
CA SER A 10 2.30 -4.69 -0.77
C SER A 10 2.58 -5.19 -2.19
N ARG A 11 2.91 -4.28 -3.11
CA ARG A 11 3.42 -4.62 -4.43
C ARG A 11 4.88 -4.20 -4.54
N ARG A 12 5.74 -5.07 -5.04
CA ARG A 12 7.13 -4.70 -5.36
C ARG A 12 7.10 -3.87 -6.65
N ILE A 13 7.63 -2.66 -6.58
CA ILE A 13 7.86 -1.83 -7.77
C ILE A 13 9.18 -2.27 -8.40
N ASP A 14 10.20 -2.54 -7.59
CA ASP A 14 11.47 -3.10 -8.04
C ASP A 14 12.11 -3.99 -6.94
N ARG A 15 13.43 -4.23 -7.03
CA ARG A 15 14.17 -5.06 -6.06
C ARG A 15 14.23 -4.46 -4.65
N VAL A 16 14.11 -3.15 -4.50
CA VAL A 16 14.28 -2.42 -3.23
C VAL A 16 13.01 -1.71 -2.76
N HIS A 17 12.11 -1.37 -3.67
CA HIS A 17 10.89 -0.61 -3.40
C HIS A 17 9.66 -1.48 -3.30
N ARG A 18 8.92 -1.25 -2.22
CA ARG A 18 7.59 -1.80 -1.99
C ARG A 18 6.61 -0.64 -1.90
N LEU A 19 5.62 -0.66 -2.79
CA LEU A 19 4.43 0.16 -2.66
C LEU A 19 3.49 -0.53 -1.68
N VAL A 20 3.22 0.12 -0.57
CA VAL A 20 2.21 -0.33 0.38
C VAL A 20 0.99 0.56 0.21
N TYR A 21 -0.10 -0.03 -0.26
CA TYR A 21 -1.33 0.69 -0.56
C TYR A 21 -2.56 -0.08 -0.11
N ARG A 22 -3.69 0.60 -0.02
CA ARG A 22 -5.01 0.03 0.26
C ARG A 22 -6.04 0.78 -0.56
N VAL A 23 -7.05 0.07 -1.07
CA VAL A 23 -8.22 0.70 -1.70
C VAL A 23 -9.38 0.59 -0.72
N ARG A 24 -10.00 1.73 -0.38
CA ARG A 24 -11.23 1.80 0.42
C ARG A 24 -12.17 2.82 -0.18
N ASP A 25 -13.43 2.45 -0.36
CA ASP A 25 -14.50 3.37 -0.79
C ASP A 25 -14.17 4.17 -2.07
N GLY A 26 -13.41 3.54 -2.99
CA GLY A 26 -12.96 4.19 -4.23
C GLY A 26 -11.73 5.10 -4.08
N ALA A 27 -11.22 5.28 -2.87
CA ALA A 27 -9.98 6.01 -2.58
C ALA A 27 -8.78 5.06 -2.43
N LEU A 28 -7.62 5.50 -2.93
CA LEU A 28 -6.35 4.79 -2.81
C LEU A 28 -5.51 5.42 -1.69
N ASP A 29 -5.41 4.73 -0.57
CA ASP A 29 -4.52 5.09 0.55
C ASP A 29 -3.11 4.53 0.27
N VAL A 30 -2.09 5.39 0.14
CA VAL A 30 -0.69 4.97 -0.01
C VAL A 30 0.06 5.22 1.31
N ALA A 31 0.47 4.16 1.99
CA ALA A 31 1.21 4.26 3.26
C ALA A 31 2.72 4.45 3.05
N GLN A 32 3.29 3.83 2.03
CA GLN A 32 4.69 4.01 1.67
C GLN A 32 4.88 3.93 0.16
N CYS A 33 5.51 4.96 -0.39
CA CYS A 33 6.08 4.99 -1.72
C CYS A 33 7.44 5.68 -1.59
N ARG A 34 8.50 4.91 -1.32
CA ARG A 34 9.85 5.48 -1.26
C ARG A 34 10.39 5.62 -2.69
N TYR A 35 10.64 6.88 -3.03
CA TYR A 35 11.23 7.42 -4.25
C TYR A 35 12.50 6.67 -4.68
N HIS A 36 12.74 6.65 -5.99
CA HIS A 36 14.06 6.50 -6.57
C HIS A 36 14.36 7.72 -7.45
N TYR A 37 15.61 8.17 -7.40
CA TYR A 37 16.17 9.29 -8.16
C TYR A 37 16.10 9.04 -9.67
#